data_AF-A0A6I3U4U7-F1
#
_entry.id   AF-A0A6I3U4U7-F1
#
_cell.length_a   1.000
_cell.length_b   1.000
_cell.length_c   1.000
_cell.angle_alpha   90.00
_cell.angle_beta   90.00
_cell.angle_gamma   90.00
#
_symmetry.space_group_name_H-M   'P 1'
#
loop_
_entity.id
_entity.type
_entity.pdbx_description
1 polymer ?
#
loop_
_entity_poly.entity_id
_entity_poly.type
_entity_poly.pdbx_seq_one_letter_code
_entity_poly.pdbx_strand_id
1 'polypeptide(L)'
;SLNQSLGTVLSASFLLIAVLVTMFSMNWILALVTVVSTFVGFAAVSVIMAKSQGYFKAQQNNLAAVNGYVEEMYSGHNVVTSYNAVDTSKARFAGLNQNLHDSIWKSQFISGIMMPAMFFVGNFSYVL
;
A
#
# COMPACT_ATOMS: atom_id res chain seq x y z
N SER A 1 11.35 -15.00 -15.37
CA SER A 1 11.32 -14.20 -14.12
C SER A 1 10.99 -15.04 -12.87
N LEU A 2 10.18 -16.11 -12.92
CA LEU A 2 9.99 -17.00 -11.74
C LEU A 2 11.26 -17.71 -11.25
N ASN A 3 12.12 -18.16 -12.18
CA ASN A 3 13.37 -18.85 -11.82
C ASN A 3 14.31 -17.93 -11.00
N GLN A 4 14.36 -16.65 -11.35
CA GLN A 4 15.12 -15.64 -10.61
C GLN A 4 14.49 -15.35 -9.24
N SER A 5 13.16 -15.23 -9.16
CA SER A 5 12.44 -15.06 -7.90
C SER A 5 12.64 -16.24 -6.93
N LEU A 6 12.64 -17.48 -7.45
CA LEU A 6 12.96 -18.66 -6.66
C LEU A 6 14.38 -18.59 -6.09
N GLY A 7 15.36 -18.23 -6.93
CA GLY A 7 16.74 -18.05 -6.50
C GLY A 7 16.90 -16.99 -5.42
N THR A 8 16.15 -15.88 -5.51
CA THR A 8 16.14 -14.83 -4.49
C THR A 8 15.56 -15.32 -3.16
N VAL A 9 14.43 -16.03 -3.17
CA VAL A 9 13.82 -16.55 -1.94
C VAL A 9 14.74 -17.54 -1.24
N LEU A 10 15.36 -18.46 -1.99
CA LEU A 10 16.31 -19.42 -1.46
C LEU A 10 17.52 -18.71 -0.83
N SER A 11 18.11 -17.76 -1.56
CA SER A 11 19.28 -17.00 -1.08
C SER A 11 18.95 -16.17 0.17
N ALA A 12 17.81 -15.47 0.18
CA ALA A 12 17.37 -14.69 1.32
C ALA A 12 17.10 -15.56 2.56
N SER A 13 16.50 -16.74 2.37
CA SER A 13 16.25 -17.69 3.46
C SER A 13 17.57 -18.21 4.04
N PHE A 14 18.53 -18.57 3.18
CA PHE A 14 19.84 -19.06 3.61
C PHE A 14 20.63 -17.96 4.34
N LEU A 15 20.60 -16.72 3.83
CA LEU A 15 21.22 -15.56 4.47
C LEU A 15 20.63 -15.31 5.87
N LEU A 16 19.31 -15.34 6.00
CA LEU A 16 18.62 -15.12 7.27
C LEU A 16 19.07 -16.16 8.32
N ILE A 17 19.12 -17.45 7.94
CA ILE A 17 19.60 -18.52 8.82
C ILE A 17 21.07 -18.29 9.19
N ALA A 18 21.93 -17.99 8.20
CA ALA A 18 23.35 -17.79 8.42
C ALA A 18 23.62 -16.63 9.39
N VAL A 19 22.93 -15.49 9.23
CA VAL A 19 23.07 -14.32 10.12
C VAL A 19 22.57 -14.63 11.54
N LEU A 20 21.44 -15.33 11.69
CA LEU A 20 20.96 -15.70 13.03
C LEU A 20 21.98 -16.61 13.73
N VAL A 21 22.49 -17.64 13.05
CA VAL A 21 23.47 -18.57 13.63
C VAL A 21 24.75 -17.84 14.06
N THR A 22 25.27 -16.92 13.25
CA THR A 22 26.47 -16.16 13.62
C THR A 22 26.22 -15.19 14.77
N MET A 23 25.06 -14.52 14.81
CA MET A 23 24.68 -13.65 15.92
C MET A 23 24.56 -14.41 17.25
N PHE A 24 23.84 -15.54 17.25
CA PHE A 24 23.66 -16.36 18.46
C PHE A 24 24.97 -17.00 18.94
N SER A 25 25.87 -17.35 18.02
CA SER A 25 27.18 -17.92 18.37
C SER A 25 28.11 -16.90 19.01
N MET A 26 28.04 -15.64 18.59
CA MET A 26 28.93 -14.58 19.08
C MET A 26 28.43 -13.96 20.39
N ASN A 27 27.14 -13.57 20.45
CA ASN A 27 26.53 -13.02 21.65
C ASN A 27 25.01 -13.19 21.62
N TRP A 28 24.51 -14.17 22.38
CA TRP A 28 23.08 -14.49 22.42
C TRP A 28 22.21 -13.37 23.02
N ILE A 29 22.76 -12.52 23.91
CA ILE A 29 22.01 -11.43 24.56
C ILE A 29 21.76 -10.32 23.54
N LEU A 30 22.81 -9.87 22.84
CA LEU A 30 22.68 -8.85 21.79
C LEU A 30 21.77 -9.34 20.66
N ALA A 31 21.91 -10.61 20.26
CA ALA A 31 21.05 -11.21 19.24
C ALA A 31 19.56 -11.12 19.62
N LEU A 32 19.22 -11.45 20.86
CA LEU A 32 17.84 -11.44 21.35
C LEU A 32 17.28 -10.00 21.37
N VAL A 33 18.07 -9.02 21.82
CA VAL A 33 17.69 -7.59 21.80
C VAL A 33 17.44 -7.11 20.37
N THR A 34 18.33 -7.40 19.43
CA THR A 34 18.18 -7.00 18.02
C THR A 34 16.95 -7.64 17.38
N VAL A 35 16.71 -8.93 17.63
CA VAL A 35 15.55 -9.66 17.10
C VAL A 35 14.26 -9.04 17.63
N VAL A 36 14.15 -8.82 18.94
CA VAL A 36 12.96 -8.22 19.57
C VAL A 36 12.73 -6.80 19.05
N SER A 37 13.76 -5.97 18.97
CA SER A 37 13.68 -4.61 18.41
C SER A 37 13.14 -4.62 16.97
N THR A 38 13.66 -5.53 16.14
CA THR A 38 13.22 -5.71 14.75
C THR A 38 11.74 -6.09 14.68
N PHE A 39 11.29 -7.03 15.51
CA PHE A 39 9.88 -7.43 15.55
C PHE A 39 8.95 -6.30 16.00
N VAL A 40 9.36 -5.51 17.00
CA VAL A 40 8.59 -4.34 17.46
C VAL A 40 8.45 -3.31 16.35
N GLY A 41 9.54 -3.01 15.63
CA GLY A 41 9.50 -2.09 14.50
C GLY A 41 8.61 -2.62 13.37
N PHE A 42 8.72 -3.91 13.04
CA PHE A 42 7.86 -4.56 12.06
C PHE A 42 6.37 -4.47 12.45
N ALA A 43 6.04 -4.66 13.72
CA ALA A 43 4.69 -4.51 14.23
C ALA A 43 4.16 -3.06 14.10
N ALA A 44 4.99 -2.06 14.36
CA ALA A 44 4.60 -0.66 14.18
C ALA A 44 4.29 -0.33 12.70
N VAL A 45 5.12 -0.80 11.77
CA VAL A 45 4.92 -0.59 10.33
C VAL A 45 3.72 -1.37 9.81
N SER A 46 3.48 -2.59 10.29
CA SER A 46 2.36 -3.42 9.83
C SER A 46 1.01 -2.79 10.16
N VAL A 47 0.88 -2.11 11.31
CA VAL A 47 -0.32 -1.34 11.68
C VAL A 47 -0.59 -0.20 10.67
N ILE A 48 0.44 0.54 10.28
CA ILE A 48 0.32 1.61 9.28
C ILE A 48 -0.08 1.04 7.91
N MET A 49 0.57 -0.07 7.52
CA MET A 49 0.31 -0.75 6.25
C MET A 49 -1.13 -1.27 6.16
N ALA A 50 -1.64 -1.90 7.23
CA ALA A 50 -3.01 -2.40 7.29
C ALA A 50 -4.03 -1.28 7.05
N LYS A 51 -3.78 -0.09 7.60
CA LYS A 51 -4.62 1.09 7.38
C LYS A 51 -4.55 1.59 5.93
N SER A 52 -3.36 1.56 5.29
CA SER A 52 -3.18 1.94 3.89
C SER A 52 -3.98 1.07 2.93
N GLN A 53 -4.07 -0.24 3.21
CA GLN A 53 -4.74 -1.20 2.34
C GLN A 53 -6.24 -0.90 2.16
N GLY A 54 -6.90 -0.39 3.21
CA GLY A 54 -8.29 0.04 3.15
C GLY A 54 -8.52 1.19 2.17
N TYR A 55 -7.62 2.19 2.14
CA TYR A 55 -7.73 3.32 1.21
C TYR A 55 -7.44 2.94 -0.22
N PHE A 56 -6.50 2.02 -0.47
CA PHE A 56 -6.29 1.48 -1.82
C PHE A 56 -7.51 0.74 -2.35
N LYS A 57 -8.20 -0.02 -1.49
CA LYS A 57 -9.46 -0.67 -1.86
C LYS A 57 -10.56 0.35 -2.17
N ALA A 58 -10.69 1.40 -1.36
CA ALA A 58 -11.63 2.49 -1.61
C ALA A 58 -11.32 3.24 -2.92
N GLN A 59 -10.05 3.54 -3.18
CA GLN A 59 -9.58 4.12 -4.43
C GLN A 59 -9.99 3.25 -5.63
N GLN A 60 -9.80 1.93 -5.56
CA GLN A 60 -10.15 1.03 -6.64
C GLN A 60 -11.67 0.95 -6.87
N ASN A 61 -12.46 0.94 -5.80
CA ASN A 61 -13.93 0.98 -5.90
C ASN A 61 -14.43 2.29 -6.52
N ASN A 62 -13.88 3.44 -6.10
CA ASN A 62 -14.25 4.75 -6.67
C ASN A 62 -13.82 4.88 -8.13
N LEU A 63 -12.67 4.31 -8.50
CA LEU A 63 -12.22 4.26 -9.88
C LEU A 63 -13.16 3.42 -10.74
N ALA A 64 -13.61 2.26 -10.23
CA ALA A 64 -14.60 1.42 -10.90
C ALA A 64 -15.94 2.16 -11.06
N ALA A 65 -16.39 2.91 -10.05
CA ALA A 65 -17.62 3.70 -10.13
C ALA A 65 -17.53 4.82 -11.17
N VAL A 66 -16.40 5.54 -11.24
CA VAL A 66 -16.15 6.56 -12.28
C VAL A 66 -16.14 5.92 -13.67
N ASN A 67 -15.41 4.82 -13.85
CA ASN A 67 -15.33 4.13 -15.15
C ASN A 67 -16.69 3.58 -15.59
N GLY A 68 -17.45 2.94 -14.68
CA GLY A 68 -18.78 2.43 -14.98
C GLY A 68 -19.76 3.55 -15.34
N TYR A 69 -19.67 4.70 -14.66
CA TYR A 69 -20.47 5.87 -15.03
C TYR A 69 -20.11 6.43 -16.41
N VAL A 70 -18.82 6.48 -16.75
CA VAL A 70 -18.36 6.88 -18.09
C VAL A 70 -18.89 5.91 -19.16
N GLU A 71 -18.85 4.60 -18.90
CA GLU A 71 -19.33 3.56 -19.81
C GLU A 71 -20.86 3.61 -20.02
N GLU A 72 -21.63 3.87 -18.96
CA GLU A 72 -23.08 4.09 -19.02
C GLU A 72 -23.42 5.34 -19.87
N MET A 73 -22.68 6.43 -19.66
CA MET A 73 -22.85 7.67 -20.41
C MET A 73 -22.46 7.54 -21.88
N TYR A 74 -21.43 6.74 -22.17
CA TYR A 74 -20.98 6.47 -23.53
C TYR A 74 -21.95 5.55 -24.27
N SER A 75 -22.47 4.51 -23.60
CA SER A 75 -23.45 3.57 -24.18
C SER A 75 -24.83 4.21 -24.35
N GLY A 76 -25.23 5.10 -23.43
CA GLY A 76 -26.49 5.85 -23.46
C GLY A 76 -26.38 7.23 -24.12
N HIS A 77 -25.35 7.49 -24.93
CA HIS A 77 -25.02 8.82 -25.46
C HIS A 77 -26.21 9.52 -26.17
N ASN A 78 -27.01 8.77 -26.94
CA ASN A 78 -28.21 9.27 -27.61
C ASN A 78 -29.35 9.64 -26.65
N VAL A 79 -29.43 9.01 -25.48
CA VAL A 79 -30.46 9.29 -24.46
C VAL A 79 -30.11 10.54 -23.67
N VAL A 80 -28.82 10.76 -23.37
CA VAL A 80 -28.38 11.95 -22.61
C VAL A 80 -28.54 13.23 -23.44
N THR A 81 -28.18 13.18 -24.73
CA THR A 81 -28.28 14.33 -25.64
C THR A 81 -29.72 14.68 -25.99
N SER A 82 -30.61 13.69 -26.16
CA SER A 82 -32.04 13.94 -26.44
C SER A 82 -32.80 14.54 -25.26
N TYR A 83 -32.40 14.25 -24.01
CA TYR A 83 -33.03 14.79 -22.80
C TYR A 83 -32.39 16.10 -22.27
N ASN A 84 -31.40 16.68 -22.97
CA ASN A 84 -30.66 17.87 -22.53
C ASN A 84 -30.04 17.73 -21.11
N ALA A 85 -29.71 16.51 -20.69
CA ALA A 85 -29.29 16.20 -19.33
C ALA A 85 -27.77 16.35 -19.08
N VAL A 86 -27.07 17.08 -19.96
CA VAL A 86 -25.60 17.17 -19.96
C VAL A 86 -25.05 17.78 -18.67
N ASP A 87 -25.67 18.85 -18.16
CA ASP A 87 -25.21 19.51 -16.93
C ASP A 87 -25.45 18.65 -15.69
N THR A 88 -26.59 17.94 -15.62
CA THR A 88 -26.89 16.99 -14.56
C THR A 88 -25.88 15.85 -14.53
N SER A 89 -25.49 15.34 -15.70
CA SER A 89 -24.48 14.29 -15.81
C SER A 89 -23.08 14.78 -15.42
N LYS A 90 -22.71 16.01 -15.77
CA LYS A 90 -21.46 16.64 -15.29
C LYS A 90 -21.44 16.78 -13.77
N ALA A 91 -22.53 17.19 -13.15
CA ALA A 91 -22.62 17.31 -11.69
C ALA A 91 -22.43 15.94 -11.00
N ARG A 92 -23.05 14.87 -11.55
CA ARG A 92 -22.86 13.50 -11.05
C ARG A 92 -21.43 13.01 -11.22
N PHE A 93 -20.81 13.26 -12.37
CA PHE A 93 -19.39 12.95 -12.60
C PHE A 93 -18.48 13.67 -11.60
N ALA A 94 -18.71 14.97 -11.37
CA ALA A 94 -17.92 15.77 -10.43
C ALA A 94 -17.96 15.19 -9.01
N GLY A 95 -19.13 14.74 -8.54
CA GLY A 95 -19.25 14.07 -7.24
C GLY A 95 -18.48 12.75 -7.16
N LEU A 96 -18.57 11.90 -8.18
CA LEU A 96 -17.81 10.63 -8.25
C LEU A 96 -16.29 10.89 -8.31
N ASN A 97 -15.88 11.88 -9.09
CA ASN A 97 -14.48 12.27 -9.23
C ASN A 97 -13.92 12.84 -7.92
N GLN A 98 -14.70 13.61 -7.17
CA GLN A 98 -14.29 14.11 -5.85
C GLN A 98 -14.02 12.96 -4.87
N ASN A 99 -14.90 11.95 -4.83
CA ASN A 99 -14.72 10.77 -3.98
C ASN A 99 -13.47 9.97 -4.36
N LEU A 100 -13.21 9.83 -5.67
CA LEU A 100 -12.00 9.21 -6.19
C LEU A 100 -10.76 10.01 -5.78
N HIS A 101 -10.77 11.32 -5.98
CA HIS A 101 -9.68 12.22 -5.62
C HIS A 101 -9.34 12.14 -4.12
N ASP A 102 -10.34 12.22 -3.25
CA ASP A 102 -10.15 12.15 -1.79
C ASP A 102 -9.57 10.79 -1.36
N SER A 103 -9.96 9.71 -2.03
CA SER A 103 -9.45 8.37 -1.75
C SER A 103 -8.00 8.20 -2.21
N ILE A 104 -7.65 8.74 -3.38
CA ILE A 104 -6.28 8.78 -3.90
C ILE A 104 -5.39 9.59 -2.97
N TRP A 105 -5.81 10.79 -2.57
CA TRP A 105 -5.02 11.64 -1.70
C TRP A 105 -4.71 10.95 -0.37
N LYS A 106 -5.71 10.30 0.24
CA LYS A 106 -5.54 9.54 1.48
C LYS A 106 -4.62 8.31 1.31
N SER A 107 -4.78 7.54 0.23
CA SER A 107 -3.95 6.35 -0.02
C SER A 107 -2.48 6.74 -0.28
N GLN A 108 -2.25 7.79 -1.06
CA GLN A 108 -0.91 8.29 -1.38
C GLN A 108 -0.22 8.92 -0.18
N PHE A 109 -0.95 9.68 0.64
CA PHE A 109 -0.39 10.27 1.86
C PHE A 109 0.14 9.19 2.82
N ILE A 110 -0.67 8.15 3.09
CA ILE A 110 -0.25 7.04 3.95
C ILE A 110 0.90 6.25 3.31
N SER A 111 0.87 6.07 1.99
CA SER A 111 1.96 5.41 1.27
C SER A 111 3.27 6.19 1.34
N GLY A 112 3.20 7.52 1.29
CA GLY A 112 4.34 8.40 1.45
C GLY A 112 4.96 8.32 2.85
N ILE A 113 4.17 8.01 3.88
CA ILE A 113 4.66 7.81 5.26
C ILE A 113 5.33 6.44 5.43
N MET A 114 5.08 5.46 4.57
CA MET A 114 5.68 4.13 4.69
C MET A 114 7.21 4.18 4.62
N MET A 115 7.79 4.98 3.71
CA MET A 115 9.25 5.03 3.57
C MET A 115 9.92 5.67 4.81
N PRO A 116 9.49 6.84 5.33
CA PRO A 116 9.94 7.35 6.62
C PRO A 116 9.75 6.36 7.78
N ALA A 117 8.63 5.63 7.82
CA ALA A 117 8.37 4.64 8.87
C ALA A 117 9.37 3.46 8.79
N MET A 118 9.69 2.98 7.59
CA MET A 118 10.71 1.94 7.37
C MET A 118 12.10 2.43 7.79
N PHE A 119 12.47 3.67 7.47
CA PHE A 119 13.72 4.25 7.95
C PHE A 119 13.74 4.40 9.47
N PHE A 120 12.64 4.82 10.09
CA PHE A 120 12.54 4.94 11.54
C PHE A 120 12.79 3.59 12.22
N VAL A 121 12.16 2.52 11.75
CA VAL A 121 12.38 1.15 12.25
C VAL A 121 13.80 0.67 12.01
N GLY A 122 14.33 0.89 10.80
CA GLY A 122 15.70 0.47 10.44
C GLY A 122 16.76 1.14 11.30
N ASN A 123 16.63 2.45 11.56
CA ASN A 123 17.56 3.19 12.41
C ASN A 123 17.38 2.85 13.90
N PHE A 124 16.17 2.55 14.36
CA PHE A 124 15.93 2.15 15.75
C PHE A 124 16.68 0.87 16.14
N SER A 125 16.87 -0.04 15.18
CA SER A 125 17.67 -1.26 15.35
C SER A 125 19.18 -0.98 15.44
N TYR A 126 19.67 0.13 14.87
CA TYR A 126 21.09 0.49 14.85
C TYR A 126 21.57 1.25 16.10
N VAL A 127 20.65 1.91 16.81
CA VAL A 127 20.98 2.76 17.98
C VAL A 127 21.09 1.94 19.29
N LEU A 128 20.65 0.68 19.29
CA LEU A 128 20.70 -0.29 20.40
C LEU A 128 21.88 -1.27 20.25
#